data_AF-A0A645AV12-F1
#
_entry.id   AF-A0A645AV12-F1
#
_cell.length_a   1.000
_cell.length_b   1.000
_cell.length_c   1.000
_cell.angle_alpha   90.00
_cell.angle_beta   90.00
_cell.angle_gamma   90.00
#
_symmetry.space_group_name_H-M   'P 1'
#
loop_
_entity.id
_entity.type
_entity.pdbx_description
1 polymer ?
#
loop_
_entity_poly.entity_id
_entity_poly.type
_entity_poly.pdbx_seq_one_letter_code
_entity_poly.pdbx_strand_id
1 'polypeptide(L)'
;MSDWEGEWQSVYPYLLDGTLDSVFTDKAEDTGEKTAEEYKEYYTIGYESAFTGLTITADSITFYEGDTARTGTYAYSGYQILTYESGKKGVRYLFERTDDAEAAPKYVQFSDHIIEPTASAHFHIYLGDDSHTALLEEMDNWPTFYPAGMDGDEIVEEMLHH
;
A
#
# COMPACT_ATOMS: atom_id res chain seq x y z
N MET A 1 0.57 -14.52 4.94
CA MET A 1 1.36 -13.71 4.00
C MET A 1 1.21 -14.19 2.57
N SER A 2 0.97 -15.48 2.35
CA SER A 2 0.63 -16.07 1.03
C SER A 2 -0.39 -15.28 0.20
N ASP A 3 -1.35 -14.63 0.84
CA ASP A 3 -2.38 -13.82 0.17
C ASP A 3 -1.80 -12.59 -0.57
N TRP A 4 -0.60 -12.15 -0.19
CA TRP A 4 0.16 -11.07 -0.84
C TRP A 4 1.41 -11.59 -1.58
N GLU A 5 1.59 -12.90 -1.75
CA GLU A 5 2.73 -13.45 -2.50
C GLU A 5 2.76 -12.92 -3.94
N GLY A 6 3.93 -12.47 -4.38
CA GLY A 6 4.11 -11.92 -5.71
C GLY A 6 5.16 -10.82 -5.80
N GLU A 7 5.27 -10.26 -6.99
CA GLU A 7 6.08 -9.08 -7.28
C GLU A 7 5.15 -7.89 -7.46
N TRP A 8 5.49 -6.77 -6.83
CA TRP A 8 4.64 -5.60 -6.70
C TRP A 8 5.40 -4.33 -7.03
N GLN A 9 4.71 -3.36 -7.63
CA GLN A 9 5.22 -2.05 -7.98
C GLN A 9 4.43 -0.95 -7.26
N SER A 10 5.14 0.10 -6.82
CA SER A 10 4.51 1.28 -6.24
C SER A 10 3.77 2.07 -7.31
N VAL A 11 2.60 2.62 -6.98
CA VAL A 11 1.85 3.51 -7.88
C VAL A 11 2.37 4.96 -7.87
N TYR A 12 3.25 5.30 -6.92
CA TYR A 12 3.74 6.67 -6.75
C TYR A 12 4.44 7.23 -7.99
N PRO A 13 5.29 6.49 -8.74
CA PRO A 13 5.89 6.99 -9.97
C PRO A 13 4.85 7.39 -11.04
N TYR A 14 3.75 6.63 -11.18
CA TYR A 14 2.65 6.93 -12.10
C TYR A 14 1.83 8.15 -11.68
N LEU A 15 1.77 8.45 -10.38
CA LEU A 15 1.22 9.71 -9.91
C LEU A 15 2.12 10.89 -10.33
N LEU A 16 3.43 10.75 -10.13
CA LEU A 16 4.41 11.82 -10.36
C LEU A 16 4.56 12.18 -11.84
N ASP A 17 4.50 11.20 -12.74
CA ASP A 17 4.62 11.43 -14.18
C ASP A 17 3.30 11.86 -14.86
N GLY A 18 2.19 11.85 -14.10
CA GLY A 18 0.87 12.30 -14.54
C GLY A 18 0.00 11.20 -15.17
N THR A 19 0.47 9.94 -15.21
CA THR A 19 -0.32 8.81 -15.71
C THR A 19 -1.67 8.69 -15.00
N LEU A 20 -1.73 8.96 -13.69
CA LEU A 20 -2.97 8.85 -12.90
C LEU A 20 -3.88 10.10 -12.97
N ASP A 21 -3.55 11.13 -13.75
CA ASP A 21 -4.31 12.39 -13.76
C ASP A 21 -5.77 12.21 -14.22
N SER A 22 -6.03 11.25 -15.10
CA SER A 22 -7.40 10.89 -15.52
C SER A 22 -8.23 10.33 -14.37
N VAL A 23 -7.62 9.54 -13.47
CA VAL A 23 -8.30 8.98 -12.29
C VAL A 23 -8.79 10.10 -11.38
N PHE A 24 -7.97 11.12 -11.13
CA PHE A 24 -8.35 12.24 -10.26
C PHE A 24 -9.39 13.15 -10.92
N THR A 25 -9.32 13.31 -12.24
CA THR A 25 -10.33 14.05 -13.01
C THR A 25 -11.69 13.37 -12.89
N ASP A 26 -11.74 12.06 -13.12
CA ASP A 26 -12.96 11.26 -13.04
C ASP A 26 -13.55 11.25 -11.61
N LYS A 27 -12.73 11.03 -10.58
CA LYS A 27 -13.17 11.12 -9.17
C LYS A 27 -13.73 12.50 -8.80
N ALA A 28 -13.17 13.58 -9.35
CA ALA A 28 -13.69 14.94 -9.16
C ALA A 28 -15.05 15.14 -9.82
N GLU A 29 -15.25 14.60 -11.03
CA GLU A 29 -16.52 14.69 -11.76
C GLU A 29 -17.63 13.84 -11.11
N ASP A 30 -17.29 12.63 -10.66
CA ASP A 30 -18.25 11.68 -10.08
C ASP A 30 -18.74 12.07 -8.69
N THR A 31 -17.84 12.53 -7.83
CA THR A 31 -18.18 12.85 -6.43
C THR A 31 -18.56 14.31 -6.23
N GLY A 32 -17.94 15.23 -6.98
CA GLY A 32 -18.03 16.67 -6.76
C GLY A 32 -17.52 17.14 -5.40
N GLU A 33 -16.80 16.30 -4.62
CA GLU A 33 -16.34 16.63 -3.27
C GLU A 33 -15.05 17.45 -3.24
N LYS A 34 -14.19 17.27 -4.26
CA LYS A 34 -12.87 17.90 -4.41
C LYS A 34 -12.59 18.20 -5.87
N THR A 35 -11.68 19.13 -6.15
CA THR A 35 -11.12 19.29 -7.50
C THR A 35 -10.12 18.17 -7.82
N ALA A 36 -9.79 18.00 -9.11
CA ALA A 36 -8.78 17.04 -9.53
C ALA A 36 -7.40 17.33 -8.88
N GLU A 37 -7.05 18.61 -8.72
CA GLU A 37 -5.84 19.03 -8.04
C GLU A 37 -5.84 18.67 -6.55
N GLU A 38 -6.96 18.90 -5.85
CA GLU A 38 -7.11 18.52 -4.43
C GLU A 38 -7.06 17.00 -4.25
N TYR A 39 -7.60 16.22 -5.18
CA TYR A 39 -7.42 14.77 -5.20
C TYR A 39 -5.95 14.40 -5.43
N LYS A 40 -5.30 14.99 -6.42
CA LYS A 40 -3.89 14.73 -6.70
C LYS A 40 -3.02 15.04 -5.49
N GLU A 41 -3.25 16.15 -4.78
CA GLU A 41 -2.55 16.48 -3.53
C GLU A 41 -2.79 15.44 -2.44
N TYR A 42 -4.04 15.03 -2.23
CA TYR A 42 -4.40 13.99 -1.27
C TYR A 42 -3.69 12.65 -1.56
N TYR A 43 -3.76 12.18 -2.81
CA TYR A 43 -3.12 10.94 -3.23
C TYR A 43 -1.59 11.05 -3.32
N THR A 44 -1.03 12.25 -3.48
CA THR A 44 0.42 12.46 -3.41
C THR A 44 0.94 12.09 -2.02
N ILE A 45 0.26 12.55 -0.96
CA ILE A 45 0.59 12.20 0.42
C ILE A 45 0.32 10.71 0.66
N GLY A 46 -0.81 10.22 0.19
CA GLY A 46 -1.20 8.81 0.34
C GLY A 46 -0.20 7.84 -0.25
N TYR A 47 0.22 8.07 -1.50
CA TYR A 47 1.05 7.13 -2.24
C TYR A 47 2.56 7.31 -2.04
N GLU A 48 3.01 8.42 -1.47
CA GLU A 48 4.44 8.68 -1.27
C GLU A 48 5.14 7.49 -0.59
N SER A 49 6.19 6.99 -1.25
CA SER A 49 6.96 5.86 -0.75
C SER A 49 8.40 5.93 -1.25
N ALA A 50 9.34 5.59 -0.38
CA ALA A 50 10.73 5.35 -0.78
C ALA A 50 10.88 4.03 -1.56
N PHE A 51 9.96 3.08 -1.38
CA PHE A 51 10.05 1.78 -2.02
C PHE A 51 9.35 1.79 -3.38
N THR A 52 10.09 1.42 -4.42
CA THR A 52 9.58 1.35 -5.79
C THR A 52 8.94 0.01 -6.11
N GLY A 53 9.30 -1.04 -5.38
CA GLY A 53 8.72 -2.36 -5.55
C GLY A 53 8.92 -3.26 -4.34
N LEU A 54 8.20 -4.36 -4.32
CA LEU A 54 8.27 -5.40 -3.30
C LEU A 54 8.28 -6.79 -3.95
N THR A 55 9.02 -7.73 -3.37
CA THR A 55 8.82 -9.17 -3.63
C THR A 55 8.41 -9.84 -2.33
N ILE A 56 7.24 -10.44 -2.32
CA ILE A 56 6.64 -11.07 -1.15
C ILE A 56 6.59 -12.59 -1.37
N THR A 57 7.05 -13.32 -0.37
CA THR A 57 6.99 -14.79 -0.30
C THR A 57 6.17 -15.23 0.92
N ALA A 58 6.12 -16.53 1.19
CA ALA A 58 5.36 -17.09 2.31
C ALA A 58 5.77 -16.53 3.69
N ASP A 59 7.05 -16.19 3.87
CA ASP A 59 7.63 -15.77 5.14
C ASP A 59 8.58 -14.55 5.05
N SER A 60 8.87 -14.03 3.85
CA SER A 60 9.74 -12.85 3.71
C SER A 60 9.19 -11.79 2.75
N ILE A 61 9.63 -10.55 2.98
CA ILE A 61 9.38 -9.40 2.12
C ILE A 61 10.74 -8.79 1.74
N THR A 62 10.96 -8.62 0.45
CA THR A 62 12.07 -7.82 -0.10
C THR A 62 11.54 -6.46 -0.51
N PHE A 63 12.16 -5.41 0.01
CA PHE A 63 11.84 -4.02 -0.30
C PHE A 63 12.91 -3.44 -1.21
N TYR A 64 12.49 -2.86 -2.35
CA TYR A 64 13.38 -2.24 -3.32
C TYR A 64 13.31 -0.72 -3.22
N GLU A 65 14.45 -0.07 -3.06
CA GLU A 65 14.63 1.40 -3.07
C GLU A 65 15.72 1.73 -4.09
N GLY A 66 15.31 2.09 -5.31
CA GLY A 66 16.23 2.26 -6.44
C GLY A 66 17.04 0.99 -6.72
N ASP A 67 18.37 1.11 -6.73
CA ASP A 67 19.29 -0.03 -6.94
C ASP A 67 19.57 -0.85 -5.68
N THR A 68 18.97 -0.47 -4.54
CA THR A 68 19.16 -1.15 -3.26
C THR A 68 17.97 -2.03 -2.91
N ALA A 69 18.24 -3.15 -2.24
CA ALA A 69 17.21 -4.04 -1.76
C ALA A 69 17.53 -4.49 -0.33
N ARG A 70 16.49 -4.70 0.47
CA ARG A 70 16.59 -5.25 1.83
C ARG A 70 15.47 -6.26 2.05
N THR A 71 15.79 -7.33 2.74
CA THR A 71 14.85 -8.44 2.94
C THR A 71 14.72 -8.72 4.43
N GLY A 72 13.49 -8.91 4.89
CA GLY A 72 13.20 -9.35 6.26
C GLY A 72 12.28 -10.56 6.25
N THR A 73 12.44 -11.43 7.25
CA THR A 73 11.54 -12.55 7.54
C THR A 73 10.50 -12.10 8.55
N TYR A 74 9.22 -12.36 8.28
CA TYR A 74 8.09 -11.82 9.04
C TYR A 74 7.20 -12.92 9.60
N ALA A 75 6.82 -12.77 10.87
CA ALA A 75 5.79 -13.58 11.51
C ALA A 75 4.48 -12.80 11.59
N TYR A 76 3.37 -13.51 11.42
CA TYR A 76 2.04 -12.94 11.56
C TYR A 76 1.72 -12.62 13.02
N SER A 77 1.27 -11.39 13.28
CA SER A 77 0.98 -10.83 14.61
C SER A 77 -0.52 -10.57 14.81
N GLY A 78 -1.38 -11.15 13.96
CA GLY A 78 -2.83 -11.00 14.04
C GLY A 78 -3.36 -9.88 13.13
N TYR A 79 -4.59 -9.46 13.37
CA TYR A 79 -5.23 -8.37 12.63
C TYR A 79 -5.87 -7.37 13.60
N GLN A 80 -6.11 -6.16 13.12
CA GLN A 80 -6.80 -5.09 13.85
C GLN A 80 -7.93 -4.52 12.99
N ILE A 81 -9.09 -4.31 13.61
CA ILE A 81 -10.24 -3.68 12.96
C ILE A 81 -10.23 -2.20 13.34
N LEU A 82 -10.15 -1.35 12.33
CA LEU A 82 -10.21 0.10 12.48
C LEU A 82 -11.62 0.60 12.16
N THR A 83 -12.04 1.64 12.87
CA THR A 83 -13.25 2.42 12.54
C THR A 83 -12.82 3.84 12.27
N TYR A 84 -12.98 4.28 11.03
CA TYR A 84 -12.62 5.62 10.58
C TYR A 84 -13.65 6.65 11.06
N GLU A 85 -13.30 7.94 11.04
CA GLU A 85 -14.22 9.02 11.43
C GLU A 85 -15.51 9.02 10.60
N SER A 86 -15.43 8.59 9.34
CA SER A 86 -16.59 8.41 8.45
C SER A 86 -17.56 7.29 8.88
N GLY A 87 -17.19 6.48 9.88
CA GLY A 87 -17.91 5.29 10.31
C GLY A 87 -17.62 4.05 9.45
N LYS A 88 -16.89 4.21 8.33
CA LYS A 88 -16.36 3.07 7.56
C LYS A 88 -15.36 2.28 8.43
N LYS A 89 -15.17 1.00 8.08
CA LYS A 89 -14.22 0.12 8.77
C LYS A 89 -13.19 -0.41 7.80
N GLY A 90 -11.99 -0.67 8.31
CA GLY A 90 -10.90 -1.33 7.60
C GLY A 90 -10.24 -2.38 8.48
N VAL A 91 -9.50 -3.31 7.87
CA VAL A 91 -8.73 -4.33 8.58
C VAL A 91 -7.25 -4.14 8.25
N ARG A 92 -6.41 -4.12 9.27
CA ARG A 92 -4.95 -4.19 9.15
C ARG A 92 -4.49 -5.59 9.51
N TYR A 93 -3.73 -6.24 8.64
CA TYR A 93 -3.07 -7.51 8.91
C TYR A 93 -1.62 -7.26 9.31
N LEU A 94 -1.24 -7.66 10.52
CA LEU A 94 0.00 -7.26 11.18
C LEU A 94 1.08 -8.32 11.01
N PHE A 95 2.30 -7.89 10.71
CA PHE A 95 3.47 -8.73 10.56
C PHE A 95 4.68 -8.08 11.26
N GLU A 96 5.44 -8.87 12.02
CA GLU A 96 6.64 -8.40 12.71
C GLU A 96 7.88 -9.16 12.21
N ARG A 97 8.96 -8.42 11.92
CA ARG A 97 10.23 -9.01 11.50
C ARG A 97 10.83 -9.82 12.64
N THR A 98 11.22 -11.07 12.37
CA THR A 98 11.74 -12.00 13.37
C THR A 98 13.24 -12.28 13.25
N ASP A 99 13.87 -11.88 12.15
CA ASP A 99 15.30 -12.00 11.94
C ASP A 99 16.07 -10.71 12.31
N ASP A 100 17.39 -10.80 12.24
CA ASP A 100 18.33 -9.72 12.55
C ASP A 100 18.55 -8.77 11.36
N ALA A 101 17.67 -8.77 10.35
CA ALA A 101 17.83 -7.97 9.14
C ALA A 101 17.44 -6.49 9.34
N GLU A 102 18.15 -5.81 10.26
CA GLU A 102 17.83 -4.47 10.80
C GLU A 102 17.53 -3.38 9.76
N ALA A 103 18.02 -3.51 8.52
CA ALA A 103 17.74 -2.57 7.45
C ALA A 103 16.27 -2.58 6.98
N ALA A 104 15.57 -3.73 7.06
CA ALA A 104 14.16 -3.83 6.68
C ALA A 104 13.25 -3.16 7.75
N PRO A 105 11.98 -2.86 7.46
CA PRO A 105 11.06 -2.39 8.50
C PRO A 105 10.80 -3.46 9.57
N LYS A 106 10.84 -3.11 10.85
CA LYS A 106 10.54 -4.05 11.95
C LYS A 106 9.07 -4.46 11.99
N TYR A 107 8.16 -3.53 11.71
CA TYR A 107 6.70 -3.76 11.70
C TYR A 107 6.12 -3.44 10.32
N VAL A 108 5.25 -4.34 9.86
CA VAL A 108 4.54 -4.23 8.57
C VAL A 108 3.05 -4.45 8.83
N GLN A 109 2.20 -3.66 8.16
CA GLN A 109 0.76 -3.91 8.12
C GLN A 109 0.24 -3.83 6.69
N PHE A 110 -0.59 -4.79 6.29
CA PHE A 110 -1.32 -4.77 5.02
C PHE A 110 -2.78 -4.35 5.23
N SER A 111 -3.33 -3.61 4.27
CA SER A 111 -4.75 -3.30 4.13
C SER A 111 -5.13 -3.31 2.65
N ASP A 112 -6.03 -4.19 2.24
CA ASP A 112 -6.34 -4.48 0.84
C ASP A 112 -7.85 -4.61 0.57
N HIS A 113 -8.68 -4.09 1.50
CA HIS A 113 -10.14 -4.18 1.46
C HIS A 113 -10.72 -5.60 1.58
N ILE A 114 -9.88 -6.61 1.80
CA ILE A 114 -10.27 -8.01 1.98
C ILE A 114 -10.32 -8.33 3.47
N ILE A 115 -11.30 -9.13 3.88
CA ILE A 115 -11.50 -9.54 5.30
C ILE A 115 -11.54 -11.06 5.50
N GLU A 116 -11.23 -11.82 4.45
CA GLU A 116 -11.19 -13.28 4.44
C GLU A 116 -10.07 -13.79 3.52
N PRO A 117 -9.49 -14.98 3.76
CA PRO A 117 -8.34 -15.47 2.99
C PRO A 117 -8.59 -15.46 1.47
N THR A 118 -7.96 -14.52 0.77
CA THR A 118 -8.12 -14.24 -0.66
C THR A 118 -6.84 -13.60 -1.17
N ALA A 119 -6.39 -13.96 -2.37
CA ALA A 119 -5.25 -13.29 -2.98
C ALA A 119 -5.57 -11.80 -3.23
N SER A 120 -4.66 -10.92 -2.81
CA SER A 120 -4.78 -9.48 -2.97
C SER A 120 -4.66 -9.07 -4.45
N ALA A 121 -5.49 -8.12 -4.88
CA ALA A 121 -5.38 -7.50 -6.20
C ALA A 121 -4.47 -6.27 -6.18
N HIS A 122 -4.57 -5.47 -5.12
CA HIS A 122 -3.67 -4.39 -4.76
C HIS A 122 -3.73 -4.23 -3.22
N PHE A 123 -2.78 -3.51 -2.64
CA PHE A 123 -2.81 -3.24 -1.20
C PHE A 123 -2.16 -1.91 -0.83
N HIS A 124 -2.55 -1.43 0.35
CA HIS A 124 -1.84 -0.43 1.12
C HIS A 124 -0.92 -1.10 2.14
N ILE A 125 0.30 -0.58 2.27
CA ILE A 125 1.30 -1.10 3.21
C ILE A 125 1.78 -0.01 4.17
N TYR A 126 1.86 -0.34 5.46
CA TYR A 126 2.32 0.55 6.51
C TYR A 126 3.57 -0.05 7.15
N LEU A 127 4.62 0.75 7.27
CA LEU A 127 5.97 0.30 7.59
C LEU A 127 6.55 1.17 8.71
N GLY A 128 7.22 0.58 9.69
CA GLY A 128 7.90 1.35 10.72
C GLY A 128 8.66 0.49 11.72
N ASP A 129 9.42 1.17 12.59
CA ASP A 129 10.34 0.51 13.52
C ASP A 129 9.94 0.63 15.01
N ASP A 130 8.92 1.44 15.32
CA ASP A 130 8.51 1.71 16.70
C ASP A 130 7.55 0.65 17.26
N SER A 131 6.34 0.56 16.70
CA SER A 131 5.33 -0.43 17.13
C SER A 131 4.19 -0.56 16.12
N HIS A 132 3.44 -1.66 16.21
CA HIS A 132 2.17 -1.77 15.48
C HIS A 132 1.17 -0.67 15.88
N THR A 133 1.15 -0.22 17.14
CA THR A 133 0.25 0.86 17.58
C THR A 133 0.52 2.15 16.83
N ALA A 134 1.80 2.54 16.67
CA ALA A 134 2.17 3.72 15.90
C ALA A 134 1.67 3.62 14.44
N LEU A 135 1.80 2.45 13.81
CA LEU A 135 1.29 2.24 12.44
C LEU A 135 -0.25 2.26 12.34
N LEU A 136 -0.97 1.91 13.42
CA LEU A 136 -2.43 1.99 13.45
C LEU A 136 -2.94 3.42 13.61
N GLU A 137 -2.09 4.36 14.04
CA GLU A 137 -2.40 5.79 14.11
C GLU A 137 -2.17 6.49 12.76
N GLU A 138 -1.39 5.89 11.86
CA GLU A 138 -1.14 6.39 10.50
C GLU A 138 -2.37 6.25 9.60
N MET A 139 -2.84 7.39 9.07
CA MET A 139 -4.05 7.54 8.24
C MET A 139 -3.81 8.35 6.96
N ASP A 140 -2.70 9.08 6.88
CA ASP A 140 -2.43 10.05 5.82
C ASP A 140 -1.53 9.44 4.73
N ASN A 141 -0.48 8.72 5.13
CA ASN A 141 0.42 8.02 4.20
C ASN A 141 0.14 6.51 4.19
N TRP A 142 -0.20 6.00 3.02
CA TRP A 142 -0.60 4.62 2.76
C TRP A 142 -0.04 4.15 1.41
N PRO A 143 1.29 3.94 1.33
CA PRO A 143 1.95 3.44 0.14
C PRO A 143 1.18 2.30 -0.51
N THR A 144 0.92 2.43 -1.81
CA THR A 144 0.01 1.55 -2.53
C THR A 144 0.73 0.80 -3.64
N PHE A 145 0.46 -0.49 -3.73
CA PHE A 145 1.18 -1.42 -4.59
C PHE A 145 0.23 -2.26 -5.43
N TYR A 146 0.56 -2.39 -6.72
CA TYR A 146 -0.11 -3.23 -7.71
C TYR A 146 0.85 -4.31 -8.23
N PRO A 147 0.36 -5.39 -8.85
CA PRO A 147 1.21 -6.42 -9.45
C PRO A 147 2.23 -5.80 -10.41
N ALA A 148 3.50 -6.22 -10.31
CA ALA A 148 4.61 -5.66 -11.11
C ALA A 148 4.48 -5.87 -12.63
N GLY A 149 3.61 -6.79 -13.05
CA GLY A 149 3.34 -7.05 -14.46
C GLY A 149 2.33 -6.10 -15.11
N MET A 150 1.62 -5.27 -14.34
CA MET A 150 0.65 -4.31 -14.87
C MET A 150 1.34 -3.08 -15.45
N ASP A 151 0.83 -2.56 -16.56
CA ASP A 151 1.25 -1.24 -17.06
C ASP A 151 0.39 -0.09 -16.49
N GLY A 152 0.76 1.14 -16.84
CA GLY A 152 0.06 2.33 -16.34
C GLY A 152 -1.40 2.41 -16.78
N ASP A 153 -1.73 1.94 -17.98
CA ASP A 153 -3.11 1.97 -18.50
C ASP A 153 -3.97 0.94 -17.76
N GLU A 154 -3.44 -0.26 -17.51
CA GLU A 154 -4.10 -1.31 -16.71
C GLU A 154 -4.34 -0.86 -15.27
N ILE A 155 -3.37 -0.15 -14.66
CA ILE A 155 -3.53 0.42 -13.31
C ILE A 155 -4.61 1.50 -13.30
N VAL A 156 -4.62 2.41 -14.28
CA VAL A 156 -5.67 3.43 -14.41
C VAL A 156 -7.04 2.80 -14.58
N GLU A 157 -7.17 1.78 -15.43
CA GLU A 157 -8.43 1.08 -15.63
C GLU A 157 -8.93 0.45 -14.32
N GLU A 158 -8.07 -0.21 -13.54
CA GLU A 158 -8.46 -0.78 -12.25
C GLU A 158 -8.94 0.31 -11.28
N MET A 159 -8.16 1.40 -11.13
CA MET A 159 -8.47 2.49 -10.20
C MET A 159 -9.78 3.24 -10.53
N LEU A 160 -10.17 3.29 -11.80
CA LEU A 160 -11.44 3.88 -12.24
C LEU A 160 -12.66 3.00 -11.90
N HIS A 161 -12.47 1.70 -11.76
CA HIS A 161 -13.52 0.77 -11.35
C HIS A 161 -13.57 0.53 -9.83
N HIS A 162 -12.72 1.24 -9.06
CA HIS A 162 -12.53 1.10 -7.61
C HIS A 162 -12.97 2.34 -6.79
#